data_AF-A0A8I3NKM6-F1
#
_entry.id   AF-A0A8I3NKM6-F1
#
_cell.length_a   1.000
_cell.length_b   1.000
_cell.length_c   1.000
_cell.angle_alpha   90.00
_cell.angle_beta   90.00
_cell.angle_gamma   90.00
#
_symmetry.space_group_name_H-M   'P 1'
#
loop_
_entity.id
_entity.type
_entity.pdbx_description
1 polymer ?
#
loop_
_entity_poly.entity_id
_entity_poly.type
_entity_poly.pdbx_seq_one_letter_code
_entity_poly.pdbx_strand_id
1 'polypeptide(L)'
;MESGYINIAETEFICDAAPFTAMPLAHSEAFLADLLDGVCERMNDYKLEEDPVTKKKAFKRFAPRKGDKIYKEFKKFYFYSDAYRPLKFACEAIIEEHEDEISSLIAQEAHHLADKLCSEKADLCETSANQTEL
;
A
#
# COMPACT_ATOMS: atom_id res chain seq x y z
N MET A 1 -54.00 18.76 3.88
CA MET A 1 -52.66 19.08 4.40
C MET A 1 -52.52 18.29 5.68
N GLU A 2 -52.00 17.06 5.60
CA GLU A 2 -51.56 16.34 6.79
C GLU A 2 -50.25 15.65 6.42
N SER A 3 -49.18 16.10 7.08
CA SER A 3 -47.83 15.57 6.96
C SER A 3 -47.80 14.16 7.54
N GLY A 4 -47.47 13.17 6.71
CA GLY A 4 -47.09 11.85 7.17
C GLY A 4 -45.70 11.91 7.79
N TYR A 5 -45.61 11.70 9.10
CA TYR A 5 -44.36 11.35 9.77
C TYR A 5 -44.00 9.91 9.36
N ILE A 6 -42.91 9.75 8.62
CA ILE A 6 -42.32 8.44 8.36
C ILE A 6 -41.68 8.01 9.68
N ASN A 7 -42.31 7.06 10.36
CA ASN A 7 -41.71 6.39 11.51
C ASN A 7 -40.50 5.60 10.99
N ILE A 8 -39.34 5.84 11.61
CA ILE A 8 -38.04 5.23 11.29
C ILE A 8 -38.00 3.73 11.69
N ALA A 9 -39.17 3.08 11.78
CA ALA A 9 -39.34 1.70 12.20
C ALA A 9 -39.56 0.74 11.01
N GLU A 10 -39.64 1.23 9.77
CA GLU A 10 -39.89 0.41 8.57
C GLU A 10 -38.69 0.34 7.62
N THR A 11 -37.47 0.45 8.14
CA THR A 11 -36.28 0.01 7.39
C THR A 11 -35.73 -1.26 8.03
N GLU A 12 -36.57 -2.29 8.14
CA GLU A 12 -36.09 -3.68 8.24
C GLU A 12 -35.50 -4.07 6.88
N PHE A 13 -34.29 -3.60 6.64
CA PHE A 13 -33.39 -4.29 5.73
C PHE A 13 -33.13 -5.66 6.38
N ILE A 14 -33.54 -6.70 5.67
CA ILE A 14 -33.49 -8.10 6.10
C ILE A 14 -32.03 -8.44 6.41
N CYS A 15 -31.66 -8.32 7.68
CA CYS A 15 -30.46 -8.93 8.23
C CYS A 15 -30.96 -10.18 8.94
N ASP A 16 -30.99 -11.30 8.22
CA ASP A 16 -31.27 -12.62 8.81
C ASP A 16 -30.39 -12.83 10.05
N ALA A 17 -31.03 -13.26 11.13
CA ALA A 17 -30.42 -13.50 12.44
C ALA A 17 -29.51 -14.75 12.42
N ALA A 18 -28.39 -14.67 11.71
CA ALA A 18 -27.22 -15.49 11.97
C ALA A 18 -26.43 -14.86 13.15
N PRO A 19 -25.67 -15.64 13.94
CA PRO A 19 -24.77 -15.06 14.94
C PRO A 19 -23.80 -14.16 14.18
N PHE A 20 -23.90 -12.85 14.40
CA PHE A 20 -22.97 -11.87 13.84
C PHE A 20 -21.62 -12.11 14.53
N THR A 21 -20.85 -13.07 14.02
CA THR A 21 -19.41 -13.08 14.24
C THR A 21 -18.95 -11.72 13.72
N ALA A 22 -18.58 -10.82 14.63
CA ALA A 22 -17.94 -9.57 14.26
C ALA A 22 -16.68 -9.94 13.50
N MET A 23 -16.77 -9.98 12.17
CA MET A 23 -15.62 -10.20 11.32
C MET A 23 -14.66 -9.05 11.68
N PRO A 24 -13.42 -9.36 12.12
CA PRO A 24 -12.52 -8.31 12.52
C PRO A 24 -12.40 -7.31 11.37
N LEU A 25 -12.70 -6.03 11.63
CA LEU A 25 -12.59 -4.95 10.64
C LEU A 25 -11.20 -4.90 9.98
N ALA A 26 -10.19 -5.47 10.64
CA ALA A 26 -8.84 -5.65 10.12
C ALA A 26 -8.72 -6.54 8.86
N HIS A 27 -9.81 -7.20 8.44
CA HIS A 27 -9.85 -8.07 7.27
C HIS A 27 -10.94 -7.70 6.25
N SER A 28 -11.63 -6.55 6.39
CA SER A 28 -12.54 -6.12 5.33
C SER A 28 -11.75 -5.61 4.13
N GLU A 29 -12.27 -5.85 2.93
CA GLU A 29 -11.72 -5.35 1.66
C GLU A 29 -11.50 -3.83 1.70
N ALA A 30 -12.48 -3.08 2.19
CA ALA A 30 -12.37 -1.63 2.38
C ALA A 30 -11.21 -1.21 3.30
N PHE A 31 -10.96 -1.97 4.38
CA PHE A 31 -9.83 -1.68 5.26
C PHE A 31 -8.48 -1.96 4.57
N LEU A 32 -8.40 -3.01 3.77
CA LEU A 32 -7.20 -3.32 3.00
C LEU A 32 -6.93 -2.26 1.93
N ALA A 33 -7.95 -1.80 1.22
CA ALA A 33 -7.85 -0.70 0.27
C ALA A 33 -7.32 0.57 0.95
N ASP A 34 -7.94 1.01 2.05
CA ASP A 34 -7.49 2.19 2.81
C ASP A 34 -6.04 2.06 3.30
N LEU A 35 -5.64 0.85 3.73
CA LEU A 35 -4.28 0.57 4.17
C LEU A 35 -3.28 0.69 3.02
N LEU A 36 -3.60 0.13 1.86
CA LEU A 36 -2.76 0.12 0.67
C LEU A 36 -2.63 1.51 0.05
N ASP A 37 -3.71 2.30 0.03
CA ASP A 37 -3.67 3.72 -0.33
C ASP A 37 -2.70 4.49 0.58
N GLY A 38 -2.79 4.24 1.89
CA GLY A 38 -1.85 4.80 2.88
C GLY A 38 -0.39 4.39 2.64
N VAL A 39 -0.14 3.24 1.99
CA VAL A 39 1.21 2.84 1.56
C VAL A 39 1.68 3.70 0.40
N CYS A 40 0.85 3.91 -0.63
CA CYS A 40 1.22 4.71 -1.80
C CYS A 40 1.40 6.19 -1.49
N GLU A 41 0.66 6.75 -0.53
CA GLU A 41 0.89 8.13 -0.07
C GLU A 41 2.30 8.32 0.50
N ARG A 42 2.90 7.27 1.07
CA ARG A 42 4.28 7.31 1.60
C ARG A 42 5.35 7.23 0.51
N MET A 43 4.99 7.16 -0.78
CA MET A 43 6.00 7.26 -1.85
C MET A 43 6.71 8.62 -1.87
N ASN A 44 6.13 9.63 -1.22
CA ASN A 44 6.77 10.91 -0.94
C ASN A 44 8.01 10.81 -0.02
N ASP A 45 8.22 9.69 0.70
CA ASP A 45 9.42 9.40 1.49
C ASP A 45 10.64 9.03 0.63
N TYR A 46 10.44 8.89 -0.69
CA TYR A 46 11.45 8.49 -1.65
C TYR A 46 11.81 9.61 -2.61
N LYS A 47 13.07 9.62 -3.05
CA LYS A 47 13.60 10.58 -4.01
C LYS A 47 14.24 9.84 -5.17
N LEU A 48 13.96 10.29 -6.39
CA LEU A 48 14.68 9.85 -7.57
C LEU A 48 16.12 10.36 -7.53
N GLU A 49 17.06 9.43 -7.44
CA GLU A 49 18.49 9.70 -7.56
C GLU A 49 19.03 9.08 -8.84
N GLU A 50 19.98 9.78 -9.46
CA GLU A 50 20.74 9.26 -10.59
C GLU A 50 22.16 8.96 -10.12
N ASP A 51 22.62 7.74 -10.35
CA ASP A 51 23.99 7.36 -10.09
C ASP A 51 24.94 8.17 -11.00
N PRO A 52 25.95 8.86 -10.44
CA PRO A 52 26.80 9.75 -11.22
C PRO A 52 27.65 9.01 -12.26
N VAL A 53 27.97 7.74 -12.01
CA VAL A 53 28.83 6.89 -12.85
C VAL A 53 28.01 6.08 -13.84
N THR A 54 27.01 5.33 -13.36
CA THR A 54 26.23 4.40 -14.20
C THR A 54 25.05 5.08 -14.89
N LYS A 55 24.68 6.30 -14.49
CA LYS A 55 23.50 7.03 -14.97
C LYS A 55 22.18 6.30 -14.73
N LYS A 56 22.18 5.24 -13.93
CA LYS A 56 20.97 4.52 -13.52
C LYS A 56 20.18 5.38 -12.55
N LYS A 57 18.86 5.43 -12.75
CA LYS A 57 17.94 6.15 -11.88
C LYS A 57 17.27 5.16 -10.93
N ALA A 58 17.21 5.51 -9.66
CA ALA A 58 16.57 4.71 -8.64
C ALA A 58 15.88 5.61 -7.60
N PHE A 59 14.71 5.17 -7.14
CA PHE A 59 14.06 5.81 -6.00
C PHE A 59 14.72 5.34 -4.70
N LYS A 60 15.35 6.26 -3.96
CA LYS A 60 15.94 5.97 -2.65
C LYS A 60 15.14 6.63 -1.54
N ARG A 61 14.95 5.90 -0.44
CA ARG A 61 14.25 6.42 0.74
C ARG A 61 15.11 7.44 1.46
N PHE A 62 14.55 8.60 1.76
CA PHE A 62 15.20 9.64 2.55
C PHE A 62 14.50 9.91 3.88
N ALA A 63 13.21 9.61 4.01
CA ALA A 63 12.56 9.70 5.31
C ALA A 63 13.14 8.62 6.24
N PRO A 64 13.40 8.89 7.53
CA PRO A 64 13.77 7.87 8.51
C PRO A 64 12.56 6.99 8.87
N ARG A 65 12.77 5.71 9.25
CA ARG A 65 11.75 4.88 9.91
C ARG A 65 11.73 5.18 11.40
N LYS A 66 10.67 4.74 12.08
CA LYS A 66 10.59 4.82 13.54
C LYS A 66 11.74 4.01 14.15
N GLY A 67 12.66 4.69 14.82
CA GLY A 67 13.84 4.08 15.45
C GLY A 67 15.14 4.26 14.66
N ASP A 68 15.09 4.78 13.43
CA ASP A 68 16.31 5.07 12.66
C ASP A 68 17.05 6.27 13.25
N LYS A 69 18.38 6.21 13.22
CA LYS A 69 19.22 7.37 13.54
C LYS A 69 18.95 8.45 12.49
N ILE A 70 18.36 9.57 12.90
CA ILE A 70 18.13 10.71 12.01
C ILE A 70 19.50 11.33 11.68
N TYR A 71 20.08 10.95 10.54
CA TYR A 71 21.31 11.56 10.04
C TYR A 71 21.07 13.04 9.69
N LYS A 72 22.09 13.87 9.89
CA LYS A 72 22.01 15.33 9.67
C LYS A 72 21.69 15.67 8.21
N GLU A 73 22.06 14.82 7.25
CA GLU A 73 21.66 14.96 5.85
C GLU A 73 20.15 15.01 5.66
N PHE A 74 19.34 14.25 6.42
CA PHE A 74 17.89 14.19 6.24
C PHE A 74 17.14 15.43 6.75
N LYS A 75 17.77 16.25 7.61
CA LYS A 75 17.17 17.51 8.09
C LYS A 75 17.23 18.65 7.08
N LYS A 76 18.01 18.54 6.00
CA LYS A 76 18.24 19.62 5.03
C LYS A 76 17.30 19.58 3.83
N PHE A 77 16.45 18.56 3.73
CA PHE A 77 15.75 18.25 2.49
C PHE A 77 14.23 18.29 2.72
N TYR A 78 13.67 19.51 2.71
CA TYR A 78 12.25 19.70 2.41
C TYR A 78 12.10 19.66 0.88
N PHE A 79 11.77 18.49 0.33
CA PHE A 79 11.46 18.37 -1.10
C PHE A 79 9.96 18.20 -1.29
N TYR A 80 9.26 19.31 -1.44
CA TYR A 80 7.98 19.35 -2.16
C TYR A 80 8.28 19.47 -3.66
N SER A 81 8.83 18.41 -4.25
CA SER A 81 8.87 18.30 -5.70
C SER A 81 7.99 17.13 -6.14
N ASP A 82 7.35 17.30 -7.27
CA ASP A 82 6.48 16.29 -7.89
C ASP A 82 7.25 15.05 -8.39
N ALA A 83 8.53 14.91 -8.02
CA ALA A 83 9.41 13.83 -8.45
C ALA A 83 8.98 12.45 -7.90
N TYR A 84 8.20 12.39 -6.82
CA TYR A 84 7.66 11.15 -6.29
C TYR A 84 6.37 10.70 -7.00
N ARG A 85 5.70 11.58 -7.76
CA ARG A 85 4.44 11.25 -8.44
C ARG A 85 4.53 10.00 -9.31
N PRO A 86 5.59 9.80 -10.13
CA PRO A 86 5.69 8.58 -10.94
C PRO A 86 5.76 7.31 -10.08
N LEU A 87 6.41 7.38 -8.90
CA LEU A 87 6.48 6.25 -7.98
C LEU A 87 5.13 6.00 -7.29
N LYS A 88 4.43 7.06 -6.89
CA LYS A 88 3.07 6.96 -6.33
C LYS A 88 2.12 6.33 -7.36
N PHE A 89 2.12 6.83 -8.60
CA PHE A 89 1.30 6.29 -9.67
C PHE A 89 1.61 4.82 -9.96
N ALA A 90 2.89 4.44 -9.96
CA ALA A 90 3.27 3.03 -10.12
C ALA A 90 2.76 2.16 -8.96
N CYS A 91 2.82 2.66 -7.71
CA CYS A 91 2.28 1.97 -6.55
C CYS A 91 0.77 1.76 -6.67
N GLU A 92 0.03 2.81 -7.02
CA GLU A 92 -1.43 2.76 -7.22
C GLU A 92 -1.80 1.75 -8.30
N ALA A 93 -1.10 1.79 -9.45
CA ALA A 93 -1.32 0.85 -10.54
C ALA A 93 -1.05 -0.61 -10.15
N ILE A 94 0.00 -0.87 -9.36
CA ILE A 94 0.33 -2.23 -8.88
C ILE A 94 -0.76 -2.77 -7.95
N ILE A 95 -1.30 -1.92 -7.07
CA ILE A 95 -2.39 -2.33 -6.16
C ILE A 95 -3.67 -2.59 -6.96
N GLU A 96 -4.00 -1.72 -7.90
CA GLU A 96 -5.19 -1.88 -8.74
C GLU A 96 -5.09 -3.15 -9.61
N GLU A 97 -3.93 -3.42 -10.20
CA GLU A 97 -3.73 -4.59 -11.08
C GLU A 97 -3.69 -5.92 -10.32
N HIS A 98 -3.22 -5.91 -9.07
CA HIS A 98 -2.98 -7.13 -8.28
C HIS A 98 -3.80 -7.21 -6.99
N GLU A 99 -4.96 -6.56 -6.94
CA GLU A 99 -5.83 -6.49 -5.75
C GLU A 99 -6.22 -7.90 -5.24
N ASP A 100 -6.61 -8.78 -6.16
CA ASP A 100 -7.02 -10.16 -5.85
C ASP A 100 -5.85 -10.98 -5.29
N GLU A 101 -4.66 -10.89 -5.90
CA GLU A 101 -3.47 -11.58 -5.44
C GLU A 101 -3.01 -11.06 -4.07
N ILE A 102 -3.03 -9.74 -3.87
CA ILE A 102 -2.69 -9.11 -2.59
C ILE A 102 -3.65 -9.60 -1.50
N SER A 103 -4.96 -9.55 -1.75
CA SER A 103 -5.98 -10.00 -0.82
C SER A 103 -5.81 -11.48 -0.46
N SER A 104 -5.52 -12.32 -1.46
CA SER A 104 -5.26 -13.75 -1.25
C SER A 104 -4.00 -14.00 -0.41
N LEU A 105 -2.90 -13.27 -0.66
CA LEU A 105 -1.66 -13.41 0.09
C LEU A 105 -1.81 -12.92 1.55
N ILE A 106 -2.59 -11.86 1.78
CA ILE A 106 -2.90 -11.36 3.12
C ILE A 106 -3.77 -12.37 3.88
N ALA A 107 -4.81 -12.92 3.25
CA ALA A 107 -5.69 -13.92 3.85
C ALA A 107 -4.95 -15.21 4.23
N GLN A 108 -3.90 -15.56 3.49
CA GLN A 108 -3.03 -16.71 3.78
C GLN A 108 -1.97 -16.41 4.86
N GLU A 109 -1.93 -15.20 5.42
CA GLU A 109 -0.90 -14.71 6.33
C GLU A 109 0.52 -15.02 5.81
N ALA A 110 0.72 -14.87 4.50
CA ALA A 110 1.92 -15.33 3.84
C ALA A 110 3.17 -14.65 4.44
N HIS A 111 4.09 -15.47 4.98
CA HIS A 111 5.45 -15.01 5.24
C HIS A 111 6.05 -14.49 3.92
N HIS A 112 6.72 -13.33 3.99
CA HIS A 112 7.35 -12.71 2.82
C HIS A 112 6.37 -12.30 1.71
N LEU A 113 5.23 -11.70 2.09
CA LEU A 113 4.22 -11.20 1.15
C LEU A 113 4.81 -10.37 0.00
N ALA A 114 5.73 -9.44 0.31
CA ALA A 114 6.36 -8.59 -0.70
C ALA A 114 7.14 -9.39 -1.74
N ASP A 115 7.90 -10.40 -1.32
CA ASP A 115 8.73 -11.21 -2.22
C ASP A 115 7.84 -12.08 -3.14
N LYS A 116 6.80 -12.69 -2.57
CA LYS A 116 5.82 -13.49 -3.33
C LYS A 116 5.03 -12.66 -4.32
N LEU A 117 4.51 -11.51 -3.88
CA LEU A 117 3.79 -10.59 -4.76
C LEU A 117 4.69 -10.13 -5.91
N CYS A 118 5.88 -9.65 -5.58
CA CYS A 118 6.77 -9.06 -6.58
C CYS A 118 7.35 -10.08 -7.58
N SER A 119 7.62 -11.32 -7.14
CA SER A 119 8.32 -12.32 -7.96
C SER A 119 7.42 -13.37 -8.58
N GLU A 120 6.33 -13.76 -7.90
CA GLU A 120 5.45 -14.87 -8.37
C GLU A 120 4.16 -14.36 -8.99
N LYS A 121 3.74 -13.13 -8.69
CA LYS A 121 2.43 -12.58 -9.11
C LYS A 121 2.55 -11.41 -10.07
N ALA A 122 3.48 -10.49 -9.81
CA ALA A 122 3.59 -9.24 -10.55
C ALA A 122 4.78 -9.19 -11.54
N ASP A 123 5.70 -10.16 -11.50
CA ASP A 123 6.93 -10.18 -12.32
C ASP A 123 7.75 -8.87 -12.27
N LEU A 124 7.66 -8.13 -11.17
CA LEU A 124 8.32 -6.84 -10.97
C LEU A 124 9.73 -6.99 -10.38
N CYS A 125 9.99 -8.11 -9.70
CA CYS A 125 11.28 -8.42 -9.11
C CYS A 125 11.95 -9.53 -9.91
N GLU A 126 13.24 -9.34 -10.21
CA GLU A 126 14.07 -10.47 -10.60
C GLU A 126 14.10 -11.45 -9.43
N THR A 127 13.64 -12.68 -9.64
CA THR A 127 13.92 -13.79 -8.73
C THR A 127 15.42 -13.81 -8.54
N SER A 128 15.91 -13.71 -7.30
CA SER A 128 17.33 -13.64 -6.97
C SER A 128 18.12 -14.82 -7.53
N ALA A 129 18.46 -14.75 -8.81
CA ALA A 129 19.38 -15.57 -9.52
C ALA A 129 20.44 -14.58 -9.99
N ASN A 130 21.53 -14.50 -9.22
CA ASN A 130 22.74 -13.70 -9.45
C ASN A 130 22.86 -12.39 -8.64
N GLN A 131 22.78 -12.48 -7.31
CA GLN A 131 23.74 -11.73 -6.49
C GLN A 131 25.04 -12.55 -6.44
N THR A 132 25.83 -12.49 -7.51
CA THR A 132 27.25 -12.86 -7.41
C THR A 132 27.93 -11.70 -6.72
N GLU A 133 28.16 -11.83 -5.42
CA GLU A 133 29.13 -11.01 -4.69
C GLU A 133 30.48 -11.10 -5.41
N LEU A 134 31.03 -9.96 -5.79
CA LEU A 134 32.45 -9.77 -6.05
C LEU A 134 32.92 -8.52 -5.29
#